data_AF-A0A730CAA1-F1
#
_entry.id   AF-A0A730CAA1-F1
#
_cell.length_a   1.000
_cell.length_b   1.000
_cell.length_c   1.000
_cell.angle_alpha   90.00
_cell.angle_beta   90.00
_cell.angle_gamma   90.00
#
_symmetry.space_group_name_H-M   'P 1'
#
loop_
_entity.id
_entity.type
_entity.pdbx_description
1 polymer ?
#
loop_
_entity_poly.entity_id
_entity_poly.type
_entity_poly.pdbx_seq_one_letter_code
_entity_poly.pdbx_strand_id
1 'polypeptide(L)'
;MSDYYYSFKEKGFFWQPDTESDNYPDDLIPLTDEYYRELMQGQVDGKYIEHRKGGPVLVEHREYTPEELVAQAEARKAELLAEAESVIAPLARAVKLKIATDEEVKRLEAWELYSVMVNRVDTSNPAWPEKPASSL
;
A
#
# COMPACT_ATOMS: atom_id res chain seq x y z
N MET A 1 8.34 -29.94 25.09
CA MET A 1 8.55 -28.49 25.18
C MET A 1 8.89 -28.00 23.79
N SER A 2 8.45 -26.81 23.41
CA SER A 2 8.77 -26.23 22.11
C SER A 2 10.20 -25.71 22.11
N ASP A 3 10.99 -26.03 21.09
CA ASP A 3 12.34 -25.46 20.94
C ASP A 3 12.32 -24.10 20.24
N TYR A 4 11.22 -23.74 19.58
CA TYR A 4 11.07 -22.49 18.85
C TYR A 4 9.92 -21.65 19.41
N TYR A 5 10.16 -20.34 19.47
CA TYR A 5 9.19 -19.34 19.89
C TYR A 5 9.17 -18.19 18.89
N TYR A 6 8.06 -17.47 18.84
CA TYR A 6 7.88 -16.32 17.98
C TYR A 6 7.50 -15.09 18.80
N SER A 7 8.09 -13.94 18.46
CA SER A 7 7.69 -12.63 19.00
C SER A 7 7.11 -11.78 17.88
N PHE A 8 5.94 -11.19 18.11
CA PHE A 8 5.35 -10.22 17.20
C PHE A 8 6.01 -8.85 17.35
N LYS A 9 6.42 -8.47 18.57
CA LYS A 9 7.15 -7.23 18.84
C LYS A 9 8.46 -7.18 18.04
N GLU A 10 9.24 -8.25 18.09
CA GLU A 10 10.53 -8.36 17.38
C GLU A 10 10.38 -8.85 15.93
N LYS A 11 9.18 -9.29 15.53
CA LYS A 11 8.90 -9.92 14.23
C LYS A 11 9.90 -11.05 13.94
N GLY A 12 10.18 -11.87 14.94
CA GLY A 12 11.33 -12.77 14.93
C GLY A 12 11.07 -14.11 15.62
N PHE A 13 11.97 -15.07 15.33
CA PHE A 13 11.98 -16.41 15.90
C PHE A 13 13.12 -16.57 16.89
N PHE A 14 12.87 -17.27 17.99
CA PHE A 14 13.81 -17.49 19.08
C PHE A 14 13.93 -19.00 19.33
N TRP A 15 15.18 -19.48 19.38
CA TRP A 15 15.47 -20.89 19.67
C TRP A 15 15.84 -21.02 21.14
N GLN A 16 15.12 -21.89 21.85
CA GLN A 16 15.29 -22.18 23.28
C GLN A 16 15.51 -20.93 24.14
N PRO A 17 14.60 -19.93 24.09
CA PRO A 17 14.72 -18.74 24.93
C PRO A 17 14.65 -19.11 26.41
N ASP A 18 15.47 -18.45 27.21
CA ASP A 18 15.35 -18.49 28.67
C ASP A 18 14.19 -17.57 29.08
N THR A 19 12.99 -18.13 29.20
CA THR A 19 11.76 -17.38 29.50
C THR A 19 11.73 -16.80 30.92
N GLU A 20 12.68 -17.17 31.78
CA GLU A 20 12.82 -16.61 33.13
C GLU A 20 13.78 -15.40 33.16
N SER A 21 14.44 -15.10 32.04
CA SER A 21 15.35 -13.96 31.88
C SER A 21 14.66 -12.74 31.27
N ASP A 22 14.98 -11.55 31.80
CA ASP A 22 14.53 -10.26 31.24
C ASP A 22 15.15 -9.90 29.86
N ASN A 23 16.00 -10.77 29.30
CA ASN A 23 16.66 -10.56 28.02
C ASN A 23 15.81 -10.97 26.80
N TYR A 24 14.63 -11.54 27.02
CA TYR A 24 13.74 -12.02 25.96
C TYR A 24 12.43 -11.24 25.90
N PRO A 25 11.76 -11.21 24.73
CA PRO A 25 10.44 -10.60 24.63
C PRO A 25 9.43 -11.27 25.57
N ASP A 26 8.57 -10.46 26.17
CA ASP A 26 7.45 -10.91 27.01
C ASP A 26 6.27 -11.47 26.19
N ASP A 27 6.32 -11.36 24.85
CA ASP A 27 5.28 -11.79 23.92
C ASP A 27 5.62 -13.08 23.17
N LEU A 28 6.53 -13.91 23.72
CA LEU A 28 6.93 -15.17 23.11
C LEU A 28 5.77 -16.17 23.05
N ILE A 29 5.44 -16.60 21.84
CA ILE A 29 4.46 -17.64 21.54
C ILE A 29 5.21 -18.92 21.16
N PRO A 30 4.99 -20.07 21.84
CA PRO A 30 5.63 -21.32 21.47
C PRO A 30 5.15 -21.81 20.10
N LEU A 31 6.07 -22.30 19.29
CA LEU A 31 5.81 -22.96 18.02
C LEU A 31 6.15 -24.45 18.12
N THR A 32 5.45 -25.30 17.37
CA THR A 32 5.93 -26.68 17.17
C THR A 32 7.09 -26.67 16.19
N ASP A 33 8.01 -27.64 16.31
CA ASP A 33 9.13 -27.80 15.37
C ASP A 33 8.63 -28.02 13.94
N GLU A 34 7.51 -28.74 13.78
CA GLU A 34 6.84 -28.95 12.51
C GLU A 34 6.38 -27.61 11.92
N TYR A 35 5.69 -26.78 12.70
CA TYR A 35 5.20 -25.49 12.21
C TYR A 35 6.37 -24.54 11.88
N TYR A 36 7.41 -24.49 12.71
CA TYR A 36 8.61 -23.72 12.38
C TYR A 36 9.24 -24.17 11.06
N ARG A 37 9.37 -25.49 10.84
CA ARG A 37 9.90 -26.04 9.57
C ARG A 37 9.01 -25.73 8.38
N GLU A 38 7.68 -25.79 8.53
CA GLU A 38 6.74 -25.40 7.50
C GLU A 38 6.93 -23.93 7.11
N LEU A 39 7.06 -23.03 8.08
CA LEU A 39 7.33 -21.61 7.84
C LEU A 39 8.64 -21.41 7.06
N MET A 40 9.72 -22.10 7.46
CA MET A 40 11.01 -22.02 6.77
C MET A 40 10.94 -22.59 5.35
N GLN A 41 10.28 -23.74 5.17
CA GLN A 41 10.08 -24.35 3.85
C GLN A 41 9.22 -23.46 2.95
N GLY A 42 8.18 -22.82 3.49
CA GLY A 42 7.37 -21.85 2.75
C GLY A 42 8.20 -20.70 2.21
N GLN A 43 9.20 -20.21 2.95
CA GLN A 43 10.14 -19.20 2.44
C GLN A 43 10.99 -19.71 1.28
N VAL A 44 11.45 -20.97 1.35
CA VAL A 44 12.16 -21.62 0.23
C VAL A 44 11.25 -21.75 -1.00
N ASP A 45 9.96 -22.00 -0.79
CA ASP A 45 8.94 -22.09 -1.84
C ASP A 45 8.44 -20.72 -2.34
N GLY A 46 9.06 -19.61 -1.91
CA GLY A 46 8.75 -18.26 -2.36
C GLY A 46 7.59 -17.56 -1.63
N LYS A 47 7.09 -18.15 -0.53
CA LYS A 47 6.10 -17.53 0.35
C LYS A 47 6.78 -16.63 1.37
N TYR A 48 6.01 -15.70 1.92
CA TYR A 48 6.48 -14.77 2.94
C TYR A 48 5.85 -15.13 4.28
N ILE A 49 6.58 -14.88 5.35
CA ILE A 49 6.04 -15.00 6.71
C ILE A 49 5.41 -13.65 7.07
N GLU A 50 4.09 -13.60 7.12
CA GLU A 50 3.37 -12.48 7.67
C GLU A 50 3.39 -12.57 9.20
N HIS A 51 3.97 -11.57 9.84
CA HIS A 51 4.05 -11.46 11.28
C HIS A 51 2.74 -10.91 11.85
N ARG A 52 1.97 -11.74 12.57
CA ARG A 52 0.72 -11.33 13.23
C ARG A 52 0.82 -11.52 14.74
N LYS A 53 -0.05 -10.84 15.50
CA LYS A 53 -0.14 -11.00 16.97
C LYS A 53 -0.47 -12.43 17.40
N GLY A 54 -1.24 -13.16 16.60
CA GLY A 54 -1.61 -14.56 16.87
C GLY A 54 -0.57 -15.60 16.41
N GLY A 55 0.58 -15.15 15.93
CA GLY A 55 1.62 -16.01 15.36
C GLY A 55 1.96 -15.65 13.91
N PRO A 56 3.08 -16.17 13.41
CA PRO A 56 3.49 -16.01 12.02
C PRO A 56 2.56 -16.83 11.12
N VAL A 57 2.26 -16.36 9.91
CA VAL A 57 1.46 -17.09 8.92
C VAL A 57 2.16 -17.03 7.56
N LEU A 58 2.22 -18.14 6.84
CA LEU A 58 2.69 -18.13 5.45
C LEU A 58 1.65 -17.49 4.53
N VAL A 59 2.09 -16.49 3.78
CA VAL A 59 1.29 -15.84 2.75
C VAL A 59 2.01 -15.85 1.43
N GLU A 60 1.26 -15.98 0.35
CA GLU A 60 1.78 -15.76 -0.98
C GLU A 60 1.89 -14.25 -1.21
N HIS A 61 3.07 -13.78 -1.62
CA HIS A 61 3.15 -12.47 -2.25
C HIS A 61 3.00 -12.69 -3.74
N ARG A 62 1.88 -12.22 -4.30
CA ARG A 62 1.69 -12.28 -5.74
C ARG A 62 2.68 -11.32 -6.40
N GLU A 63 3.70 -11.86 -7.05
CA GLU A 63 4.47 -11.09 -8.02
C GLU A 63 3.57 -10.83 -9.22
N TYR A 64 3.28 -9.56 -9.48
CA TYR A 64 2.52 -9.16 -10.67
C TYR A 64 3.43 -9.18 -11.89
N THR A 65 2.91 -9.65 -13.03
CA THR A 65 3.66 -9.53 -14.28
C THR A 65 3.76 -8.05 -14.69
N PRO A 66 4.74 -7.67 -15.54
CA PRO A 66 4.81 -6.32 -16.08
C PRO A 66 3.49 -5.84 -16.71
N GLU A 67 2.77 -6.73 -17.41
CA GLU A 67 1.48 -6.43 -18.02
C GLU A 67 0.40 -6.15 -16.96
N GLU A 68 0.39 -6.89 -15.86
CA GLU A 68 -0.54 -6.65 -14.75
C GLU A 68 -0.25 -5.36 -14.01
N LEU A 69 1.02 -5.00 -13.87
CA LEU A 69 1.43 -3.71 -13.30
C LEU A 69 1.01 -2.55 -14.21
N VAL A 70 1.18 -2.68 -15.53
CA VAL A 70 0.70 -1.70 -16.51
C VAL A 70 -0.81 -1.57 -16.44
N ALA A 71 -1.55 -2.68 -16.42
CA ALA A 71 -3.02 -2.65 -16.33
C ALA A 71 -3.50 -1.97 -15.03
N GLN A 72 -2.83 -2.19 -13.91
CA GLN A 72 -3.11 -1.49 -12.65
C GLN A 72 -2.81 0.02 -12.75
N ALA A 73 -1.69 0.39 -13.38
CA ALA A 73 -1.34 1.78 -13.61
C ALA A 73 -2.34 2.48 -14.54
N GLU A 74 -2.83 1.80 -15.59
CA GLU A 74 -3.88 2.30 -16.48
C GLU A 74 -5.21 2.49 -15.75
N ALA A 75 -5.62 1.52 -14.92
CA ALA A 75 -6.82 1.64 -14.10
C ALA A 75 -6.72 2.84 -13.15
N ARG A 76 -5.59 3.00 -12.46
CA ARG A 76 -5.33 4.16 -11.61
C ARG A 76 -5.36 5.48 -12.39
N LYS A 77 -4.78 5.52 -13.59
CA LYS A 77 -4.83 6.70 -14.48
C LYS A 77 -6.27 7.11 -14.76
N ALA A 78 -7.12 6.13 -15.09
CA ALA A 78 -8.53 6.37 -15.36
C ALA A 78 -9.28 6.89 -14.11
N GLU A 79 -9.02 6.31 -12.93
CA GLU A 79 -9.60 6.79 -11.66
C GLU A 79 -9.21 8.24 -11.34
N LEU A 80 -7.91 8.57 -11.47
CA LEU A 80 -7.42 9.93 -11.20
C LEU A 80 -7.99 10.96 -12.19
N LEU A 81 -8.17 10.58 -13.46
CA LEU A 81 -8.81 11.44 -14.46
C LEU A 81 -10.31 11.62 -14.17
N ALA A 82 -11.02 10.56 -13.78
CA ALA A 82 -12.42 10.63 -13.39
C ALA A 82 -12.62 11.52 -12.15
N GLU A 83 -11.73 11.40 -11.17
CA GLU A 83 -11.71 12.28 -9.99
C GLU A 83 -11.49 13.75 -10.41
N ALA A 84 -10.48 14.02 -11.23
CA ALA A 84 -10.20 15.38 -11.70
C ALA A 84 -11.42 15.97 -12.44
N GLU A 85 -12.04 15.21 -13.33
CA GLU A 85 -13.23 15.64 -14.06
C GLU A 85 -14.41 15.94 -13.13
N SER A 86 -14.57 15.16 -12.05
CA SER A 86 -15.62 15.41 -11.05
C SER A 86 -15.48 16.76 -10.33
N VAL A 87 -14.25 17.28 -10.21
CA VAL A 87 -13.94 18.59 -9.64
C VAL A 87 -13.99 19.70 -10.70
N ILE A 88 -13.45 19.44 -11.90
CA ILE A 88 -13.40 20.40 -13.02
C ILE A 88 -14.82 20.76 -13.48
N ALA A 89 -15.71 19.78 -13.66
CA ALA A 89 -17.02 20.00 -14.24
C ALA A 89 -17.87 21.07 -13.53
N PRO A 90 -18.04 21.09 -12.20
CA PRO A 90 -18.74 22.19 -11.52
C PRO A 90 -18.01 23.53 -11.60
N LEU A 91 -16.68 23.56 -11.45
CA LEU A 91 -15.90 24.81 -11.48
C LEU A 91 -15.92 25.47 -12.86
N ALA A 92 -15.74 24.69 -13.92
CA ALA A 92 -15.85 25.15 -15.30
C ALA A 92 -17.24 25.72 -15.61
N ARG A 93 -18.31 25.15 -15.01
CA ARG A 93 -19.67 25.69 -15.11
C ARG A 93 -19.81 27.03 -14.40
N ALA A 94 -19.25 27.20 -13.19
CA ALA A 94 -19.26 28.47 -12.46
C ALA A 94 -18.54 29.59 -13.25
N VAL A 95 -17.39 29.28 -13.85
CA VAL A 95 -16.64 30.20 -14.73
C VAL A 95 -17.47 30.57 -15.95
N LYS A 96 -18.05 29.58 -16.65
CA LYS A 96 -18.92 29.80 -17.81
C LYS A 96 -20.12 30.70 -17.50
N LEU A 97 -20.72 30.52 -16.32
CA LEU A 97 -21.84 31.32 -15.84
C LEU A 97 -21.42 32.69 -15.29
N LYS A 98 -20.11 32.97 -15.22
CA LYS A 98 -19.53 34.22 -14.67
C LYS A 98 -19.89 34.46 -13.20
N ILE A 99 -20.03 33.39 -12.43
CA ILE A 99 -20.32 33.42 -10.99
C ILE A 99 -19.21 32.82 -10.13
N ALA A 100 -18.10 32.37 -10.75
CA ALA A 100 -16.98 31.79 -10.03
C ALA A 100 -16.26 32.82 -9.15
N THR A 101 -15.82 32.38 -7.98
CA THR A 101 -14.88 33.14 -7.13
C THR A 101 -13.45 33.02 -7.64
N ASP A 102 -12.55 33.91 -7.20
CA ASP A 102 -11.12 33.83 -7.53
C ASP A 102 -10.49 32.51 -7.04
N GLU A 103 -11.00 31.95 -5.94
CA GLU A 103 -10.55 30.65 -5.41
C GLU A 103 -11.02 29.50 -6.30
N GLU A 104 -12.26 29.53 -6.78
CA GLU A 104 -12.79 28.54 -7.73
C GLU A 104 -12.02 28.57 -9.06
N VAL A 105 -11.63 29.74 -9.55
CA VAL A 105 -10.79 29.88 -10.75
C VAL A 105 -9.41 29.26 -10.55
N LYS A 106 -8.71 29.59 -9.46
CA LYS A 106 -7.40 28.99 -9.14
C LYS A 106 -7.48 27.47 -8.97
N ARG A 107 -8.55 26.99 -8.36
CA ARG A 107 -8.79 25.57 -8.18
C ARG A 107 -9.05 24.89 -9.53
N LEU A 108 -9.82 25.51 -10.42
CA LEU A 108 -10.04 25.00 -11.79
C LEU A 108 -8.69 24.83 -12.52
N GLU A 109 -7.86 25.87 -12.54
CA GLU A 109 -6.56 25.84 -13.21
C GLU A 109 -5.64 24.73 -12.65
N ALA A 110 -5.60 24.57 -11.33
CA ALA A 110 -4.79 23.53 -10.70
C ALA A 110 -5.26 22.12 -11.05
N TRP A 111 -6.58 21.88 -11.07
CA TRP A 111 -7.15 20.58 -11.42
C TRP A 111 -7.06 20.25 -12.91
N GLU A 112 -7.20 21.24 -13.80
CA GLU A 112 -6.96 21.08 -15.24
C GLU A 112 -5.49 20.77 -15.54
N LEU A 113 -4.55 21.46 -14.89
CA LEU A 113 -3.13 21.14 -15.02
C LEU A 113 -2.84 19.71 -14.54
N TYR A 114 -3.37 19.34 -13.38
CA TYR A 114 -3.23 18.00 -12.83
C TYR A 114 -3.78 16.92 -13.77
N SER A 115 -4.99 17.09 -14.33
CA SER A 115 -5.59 16.10 -15.24
C SER A 115 -4.73 15.90 -16.49
N VAL A 116 -4.16 16.99 -17.04
CA VAL A 116 -3.22 16.92 -18.16
C VAL A 116 -1.93 16.19 -17.78
N MET A 117 -1.38 16.46 -16.59
CA MET A 117 -0.18 15.77 -16.11
C MET A 117 -0.44 14.27 -15.87
N VAL A 118 -1.57 13.91 -15.26
CA VAL A 118 -1.99 12.51 -15.10
C VAL A 118 -2.12 11.84 -16.47
N ASN A 119 -2.76 12.49 -17.44
CA ASN A 119 -2.93 11.94 -18.78
C ASN A 119 -1.59 11.66 -19.50
N ARG A 120 -0.52 12.38 -19.15
CA ARG A 120 0.83 12.22 -19.72
C ARG A 120 1.67 11.15 -19.03
N VAL A 121 1.23 10.58 -17.92
CA VAL A 121 1.98 9.53 -17.20
C VAL A 121 2.17 8.30 -18.09
N ASP A 122 3.41 7.82 -18.17
CA ASP A 122 3.78 6.52 -18.75
C ASP A 122 3.41 5.41 -17.76
N THR A 123 2.46 4.55 -18.13
CA THR A 123 1.95 3.49 -17.26
C THR A 123 2.90 2.30 -17.13
N SER A 124 3.94 2.20 -17.97
CA SER A 124 5.00 1.19 -17.83
C SER A 124 6.02 1.55 -16.75
N ASN A 125 6.12 2.83 -16.39
CA ASN A 125 6.97 3.32 -15.31
C ASN A 125 6.38 4.62 -14.71
N PRO A 126 5.30 4.51 -13.93
CA PRO A 126 4.49 5.67 -13.58
C PRO A 126 5.14 6.56 -12.53
N ALA A 127 5.25 7.84 -12.86
CA ALA A 127 5.53 8.93 -11.92
C ALA A 127 4.28 9.82 -11.80
N TRP A 128 3.48 9.60 -10.75
CA TRP A 128 2.21 10.29 -10.56
C TRP A 128 2.43 11.74 -10.09
N PRO A 129 1.74 12.73 -10.69
CA PRO A 129 1.78 14.10 -10.20
C PRO A 129 1.13 14.22 -8.81
N GLU A 130 1.54 15.22 -8.03
CA GLU A 130 0.89 15.52 -6.76
C GLU A 130 -0.53 16.06 -6.99
N LYS A 131 -1.46 15.60 -6.16
CA LYS A 131 -2.86 16.02 -6.22
C LYS A 131 -2.98 17.47 -5.72
N PRO A 132 -3.74 18.34 -6.42
CA PRO A 132 -4.03 19.68 -5.93
C PRO A 132 -4.78 19.65 -4.60
N ALA A 133 -4.58 20.67 -3.75
CA ALA A 133 -5.36 20.82 -2.53
C ALA A 133 -6.85 21.00 -2.87
N SER A 134 -7.73 20.27 -2.17
CA SER A 134 -9.18 20.28 -2.40
C SER A 134 -9.91 21.47 -1.76
N SER A 135 -9.20 22.41 -1.14
CA SER A 135 -9.71 23.31 -0.09
C SER A 135 -11.15 23.80 -0.33
N LEU A 136 -11.99 23.47 0.65
CA LEU A 136 -13.37 23.95 0.87
C LEU A 136 -13.38 25.40 1.30
#